data_AF-A0A9P6CDB6-F1
#
_entry.id   AF-A0A9P6CDB6-F1
#
_cell.length_a   1.000
_cell.length_b   1.000
_cell.length_c   1.000
_cell.angle_alpha   90.00
_cell.angle_beta   90.00
_cell.angle_gamma   90.00
#
_symmetry.space_group_name_H-M   'P 1'
#
loop_
_entity.id
_entity.type
_entity.pdbx_description
1 polymer ?
#
loop_
_entity_poly.entity_id
_entity_poly.type
_entity_poly.pdbx_seq_one_letter_code
_entity_poly.pdbx_strand_id
1 'polypeptide(L)'
;AAHDIYVDQLRDLRRGLPLYHPEPRAEGPVEIGDVGYIKDGAFRRVFNVSKTASDPVQRFGVPDDFVQFDLGATGARAPSYEILPAEASFHFNCSSKRGAILILEKQMDRTEAIQYRHLEAYIMQNCHSWHAFARDLGFRIGFGDLMFVTECSKAAVWSSAVYSNSTTEFGLSFSVG
;
A
#
# COMPACT_ATOMS: atom_id res chain seq x y z
N ALA A 1 15.76 -8.47 -2.35
CA ALA A 1 15.48 -7.76 -3.62
C ALA A 1 15.41 -6.25 -3.38
N ALA A 2 15.33 -5.42 -4.42
CA ALA A 2 15.27 -3.95 -4.26
C ALA A 2 14.05 -3.50 -3.43
N HIS A 3 12.89 -4.15 -3.61
CA HIS A 3 11.68 -3.87 -2.84
C HIS A 3 11.82 -4.15 -1.34
N ASP A 4 12.58 -5.18 -0.94
CA ASP A 4 12.81 -5.47 0.48
C ASP A 4 13.61 -4.34 1.14
N ILE A 5 14.66 -3.87 0.45
CA ILE A 5 15.48 -2.74 0.93
C ILE A 5 14.62 -1.48 0.98
N TYR A 6 13.81 -1.22 -0.04
CA TYR A 6 12.91 -0.07 -0.07
C TYR A 6 11.97 -0.05 1.14
N VAL A 7 11.32 -1.18 1.41
CA VAL A 7 10.41 -1.32 2.55
C VAL A 7 11.16 -1.15 3.86
N ASP A 8 12.24 -1.91 4.07
CA ASP A 8 13.02 -1.87 5.29
C ASP A 8 13.51 -0.45 5.62
N GLN A 9 13.96 0.31 4.61
CA GLN A 9 14.54 1.63 4.82
C GLN A 9 13.49 2.74 5.03
N LEU A 10 12.29 2.61 4.47
CA LEU A 10 11.25 3.64 4.59
C LEU A 10 10.22 3.35 5.69
N ARG A 11 10.13 2.11 6.19
CA ARG A 11 9.15 1.73 7.24
C ARG A 11 9.32 2.55 8.52
N ASP A 12 10.55 2.94 8.83
CA ASP A 12 10.88 3.76 10.01
C ASP A 12 10.30 5.18 9.96
N LEU A 13 9.83 5.65 8.80
CA LEU A 13 9.12 6.92 8.68
C LEU A 13 7.72 6.89 9.30
N ARG A 14 7.20 5.70 9.67
CA ARG A 14 5.90 5.49 10.32
C ARG A 14 4.71 6.10 9.56
N ARG A 15 4.73 5.99 8.23
CA ARG A 15 3.67 6.51 7.33
C ARG A 15 2.85 5.39 6.66
N GLY A 16 2.77 4.23 7.30
CA GLY A 16 2.22 3.00 6.71
C GLY A 16 3.30 2.13 6.06
N LEU A 17 2.89 1.11 5.31
CA LEU A 17 3.80 0.22 4.58
C LEU A 17 4.07 0.80 3.17
N PRO A 18 5.32 1.18 2.84
CA PRO A 18 5.67 1.67 1.51
C PRO A 18 5.57 0.54 0.47
N LEU A 19 5.08 0.88 -0.73
CA LEU A 19 5.04 -0.04 -1.88
C LEU A 19 6.16 0.33 -2.86
N TYR A 20 6.95 -0.66 -3.27
CA TYR A 20 8.00 -0.46 -4.28
C TYR A 20 7.42 -0.38 -5.70
N HIS A 21 6.34 -1.12 -5.95
CA HIS A 21 5.54 -1.05 -7.16
C HIS A 21 4.12 -0.60 -6.77
N PRO A 22 3.91 0.72 -6.59
CA PRO A 22 2.64 1.29 -6.11
C PRO A 22 1.58 1.39 -7.21
N GLU A 23 1.92 1.12 -8.47
CA GLU A 23 1.00 1.28 -9.59
C GLU A 23 -0.23 0.38 -9.44
N PRO A 24 -1.43 0.89 -9.81
CA PRO A 24 -2.62 0.08 -9.93
C PRO A 24 -2.33 -1.14 -10.80
N ARG A 25 -2.63 -2.32 -10.26
CA ARG A 25 -2.55 -3.56 -11.02
C ARG A 25 -3.88 -3.81 -11.73
N ALA A 26 -4.04 -5.01 -12.29
CA ALA A 26 -5.29 -5.44 -12.89
C ALA A 26 -6.45 -5.12 -11.94
N GLU A 27 -6.31 -5.38 -10.65
CA GLU A 27 -7.33 -5.22 -9.61
C GLU A 27 -7.75 -3.75 -9.37
N GLY A 28 -7.00 -2.77 -9.86
CA GLY A 28 -7.21 -1.34 -9.61
C GLY A 28 -6.28 -0.78 -8.54
N PRO A 29 -6.44 0.51 -8.15
CA PRO A 29 -5.64 1.12 -7.10
C PRO A 29 -5.98 0.51 -5.74
N VAL A 30 -5.05 0.55 -4.78
CA VAL A 30 -5.31 0.16 -3.38
C VAL A 30 -6.39 1.05 -2.78
N GLU A 31 -7.31 0.47 -2.02
CA GLU A 31 -8.44 1.15 -1.37
C GLU A 31 -8.52 0.77 0.12
N ILE A 32 -9.12 1.65 0.92
CA ILE A 32 -9.45 1.31 2.31
C ILE A 32 -10.45 0.16 2.30
N GLY A 33 -10.27 -0.79 3.22
CA GLY A 33 -11.06 -2.00 3.28
C GLY A 33 -10.53 -3.14 2.42
N ASP A 34 -9.46 -2.93 1.66
CA ASP A 34 -8.82 -4.03 0.96
C ASP A 34 -8.25 -5.05 1.95
N VAL A 35 -8.53 -6.31 1.67
CA VAL A 35 -7.83 -7.46 2.23
C VAL A 35 -6.95 -8.04 1.14
N GLY A 36 -5.67 -8.20 1.41
CA GLY A 36 -4.70 -8.58 0.41
C GLY A 36 -3.35 -8.97 0.98
N TYR A 37 -2.33 -8.98 0.14
CA TYR A 37 -0.97 -9.31 0.53
C TYR A 37 0.02 -8.58 -0.39
N ILE A 38 1.29 -8.51 0.04
CA ILE A 38 2.36 -7.98 -0.81
C ILE A 38 2.96 -9.13 -1.60
N LYS A 39 3.11 -8.93 -2.91
CA LYS A 39 3.86 -9.81 -3.78
C LYS A 39 4.66 -9.01 -4.79
N ASP A 40 5.95 -9.29 -4.86
CA ASP A 40 6.89 -8.65 -5.77
C ASP A 40 6.74 -7.11 -5.72
N GLY A 41 6.91 -6.54 -4.52
CA GLY A 41 6.87 -5.09 -4.27
C GLY A 41 5.51 -4.40 -4.40
N ALA A 42 4.44 -5.11 -4.75
CA ALA A 42 3.10 -4.54 -4.94
C ALA A 42 2.04 -5.19 -4.07
N PHE A 43 0.99 -4.43 -3.76
CA PHE A 43 -0.20 -4.95 -3.11
C PHE A 43 -1.08 -5.74 -4.09
N ARG A 44 -1.56 -6.90 -3.66
CA ARG A 44 -2.50 -7.77 -4.36
C ARG A 44 -3.78 -7.86 -3.55
N ARG A 45 -4.85 -7.23 -4.05
CA ARG A 45 -6.19 -7.33 -3.46
C ARG A 45 -6.73 -8.73 -3.66
N VAL A 46 -7.24 -9.32 -2.59
CA VAL A 46 -8.07 -10.55 -2.63
C VAL A 46 -9.54 -10.15 -2.71
N PHE A 47 -10.00 -9.26 -1.83
CA PHE A 47 -11.35 -8.70 -1.86
C PHE A 47 -11.37 -7.37 -1.08
N ASN A 48 -12.48 -6.62 -1.11
CA ASN A 48 -12.64 -5.40 -0.32
C ASN A 48 -13.85 -5.50 0.61
N VAL A 49 -13.65 -5.30 1.92
CA VAL A 49 -14.71 -5.49 2.92
C VAL A 49 -15.81 -4.43 2.88
N SER A 50 -15.52 -3.26 2.30
CA SER A 50 -16.42 -2.12 2.26
C SER A 50 -17.35 -2.11 1.05
N LYS A 51 -17.14 -3.01 0.10
CA LYS A 51 -17.93 -3.14 -1.13
C LYS A 51 -18.91 -4.30 -1.01
N THR A 52 -20.00 -4.22 -1.77
CA THR A 52 -20.97 -5.33 -1.81
C THR A 52 -20.34 -6.56 -2.45
N ALA A 53 -20.89 -7.76 -2.18
CA ALA A 53 -20.40 -9.01 -2.77
C ALA A 53 -20.51 -9.04 -4.31
N SER A 54 -21.40 -8.25 -4.89
CA SER A 54 -21.61 -8.10 -6.33
C SER A 54 -20.76 -7.00 -6.98
N ASP A 55 -19.97 -6.26 -6.20
CA ASP A 55 -19.14 -5.18 -6.73
C ASP A 55 -18.06 -5.73 -7.68
N PRO A 56 -17.80 -5.10 -8.83
CA PRO A 56 -16.75 -5.54 -9.77
C PRO A 56 -15.35 -5.66 -9.17
N VAL A 57 -15.07 -5.01 -8.03
CA VAL A 57 -13.79 -5.17 -7.32
C VAL A 57 -13.62 -6.57 -6.72
N GLN A 58 -14.71 -7.28 -6.43
CA GLN A 58 -14.73 -8.63 -5.85
C GLN A 58 -14.43 -9.70 -6.91
N ARG A 59 -13.29 -9.57 -7.59
CA ARG A 59 -12.93 -10.42 -8.75
C ARG A 59 -12.80 -11.89 -8.43
N PHE A 60 -12.44 -12.20 -7.18
CA PHE A 60 -12.33 -13.56 -6.68
C PHE A 60 -13.57 -13.97 -5.86
N GLY A 61 -14.61 -13.13 -5.84
CA GLY A 61 -15.72 -13.25 -4.91
C GLY A 61 -15.36 -12.73 -3.51
N VAL A 62 -16.10 -13.22 -2.52
CA VAL A 62 -15.93 -12.92 -1.09
C VAL A 62 -16.06 -14.22 -0.29
N PRO A 63 -15.59 -14.27 0.97
CA PRO A 63 -15.83 -15.41 1.86
C PRO A 63 -17.33 -15.75 2.00
N ASP A 64 -17.66 -17.02 2.28
CA ASP A 64 -19.06 -17.46 2.39
C ASP A 64 -19.81 -16.78 3.54
N ASP A 65 -19.11 -16.46 4.62
CA ASP A 65 -19.62 -15.74 5.79
C ASP A 65 -19.46 -14.22 5.67
N PHE A 66 -19.25 -13.71 4.45
CA PHE A 66 -19.00 -12.29 4.22
C PHE A 66 -20.12 -11.40 4.72
N VAL A 67 -19.76 -10.51 5.64
CA VAL A 67 -20.59 -9.38 6.08
C VAL A 67 -19.89 -8.10 5.66
N GLN A 68 -20.52 -7.28 4.82
CA GLN A 68 -19.96 -5.99 4.42
C GLN A 68 -19.72 -5.10 5.64
N PHE A 69 -18.55 -4.46 5.69
CA PHE A 69 -18.24 -3.48 6.73
C PHE A 69 -18.56 -2.06 6.24
N ASP A 70 -19.41 -1.36 6.96
CA ASP A 70 -19.64 0.07 6.72
C ASP A 70 -18.48 0.89 7.29
N LEU A 71 -17.61 1.38 6.42
CA LEU A 71 -16.51 2.28 6.81
C LEU A 71 -17.02 3.61 7.39
N GLY A 72 -18.28 3.99 7.11
CA GLY A 72 -18.82 5.31 7.37
C GLY A 72 -18.02 6.40 6.65
N ALA A 73 -17.91 7.58 7.28
CA ALA A 73 -17.06 8.64 6.75
C ALA A 73 -15.58 8.24 6.83
N THR A 74 -14.85 8.46 5.73
CA THR A 74 -13.39 8.36 5.71
C THR A 74 -12.77 9.75 5.88
N GLY A 75 -11.64 9.82 6.55
CA GLY A 75 -10.94 11.07 6.79
C GLY A 75 -10.05 11.40 5.60
N ALA A 76 -10.32 12.51 4.90
CA ALA A 76 -9.36 13.11 3.99
C ALA A 76 -8.47 14.06 4.78
N ARG A 77 -7.17 13.81 4.79
CA ARG A 77 -6.21 14.68 5.48
C ARG A 77 -5.20 15.20 4.47
N ALA A 78 -5.32 16.48 4.13
CA ALA A 78 -4.28 17.16 3.37
C ALA A 78 -2.99 17.12 4.20
N PRO A 79 -1.92 16.48 3.74
CA PRO A 79 -0.67 16.50 4.46
C PRO A 79 -0.07 17.91 4.40
N SER A 80 0.47 18.39 5.52
CA SER A 80 1.23 19.63 5.59
C SER A 80 2.66 19.37 5.13
N TYR A 81 2.97 19.64 3.87
CA TYR A 81 4.36 19.71 3.42
C TYR A 81 4.57 20.83 2.41
N GLU A 82 5.81 21.29 2.34
CA GLU A 82 6.24 22.34 1.42
C GLU A 82 6.42 21.75 0.01
N ILE A 83 5.86 22.44 -0.98
CA ILE A 83 6.04 22.12 -2.40
C ILE A 83 7.44 22.58 -2.80
N LEU A 84 8.25 21.67 -3.35
CA LEU A 84 9.60 21.98 -3.80
C LEU A 84 9.56 22.78 -5.12
N PRO A 85 10.52 23.68 -5.37
CA PRO A 85 10.65 24.36 -6.65
C PRO A 85 10.82 23.36 -7.80
N ALA A 86 10.31 23.71 -8.99
CA ALA A 86 10.34 22.85 -10.18
C ALA A 86 11.76 22.46 -10.67
N GLU A 87 12.82 23.12 -10.19
CA GLU A 87 14.22 22.89 -10.56
C GLU A 87 15.10 22.66 -9.32
N ALA A 88 14.75 21.68 -8.49
CA ALA A 88 15.57 21.27 -7.37
C ALA A 88 16.53 20.13 -7.77
N SER A 89 17.80 20.26 -7.41
CA SER A 89 18.75 19.14 -7.42
C SER A 89 19.02 18.69 -5.99
N PHE A 90 19.04 17.38 -5.78
CA PHE A 90 19.25 16.78 -4.46
C PHE A 90 20.54 15.98 -4.47
N HIS A 91 21.37 16.20 -3.46
CA HIS A 91 22.56 15.38 -3.22
C HIS A 91 22.41 14.66 -1.90
N PHE A 92 22.45 13.33 -1.95
CA PHE A 92 22.35 12.48 -0.77
C PHE A 92 23.70 11.82 -0.55
N ASN A 93 24.24 11.96 0.67
CA ASN A 93 25.39 11.20 1.10
C ASN A 93 24.95 10.17 2.14
N CYS A 94 25.31 8.90 1.93
CA CYS A 94 24.98 7.82 2.83
C CYS A 94 26.23 7.01 3.17
N SER A 95 26.48 6.80 4.46
CA SER A 95 27.58 5.96 4.95
C SER A 95 27.15 4.51 5.21
N SER A 96 25.88 4.19 4.99
CA SER A 96 25.33 2.84 5.15
C SER A 96 25.80 1.91 4.02
N LYS A 97 25.46 0.63 4.11
CA LYS A 97 25.63 -0.34 3.01
C LYS A 97 24.39 -0.47 2.12
N ARG A 98 23.27 0.12 2.56
CA ARG A 98 21.98 0.12 1.86
C ARG A 98 21.18 1.36 2.24
N GLY A 99 20.27 1.76 1.36
CA GLY A 99 19.39 2.91 1.56
C GLY A 99 18.29 2.97 0.51
N ALA A 100 17.26 3.76 0.80
CA ALA A 100 16.17 4.05 -0.12
C ALA A 100 15.79 5.52 -0.06
N ILE A 101 15.35 6.06 -1.19
CA ILE A 101 14.93 7.45 -1.35
C ILE A 101 13.56 7.42 -2.02
N LEU A 102 12.63 8.23 -1.50
CA LEU A 102 11.34 8.53 -2.11
C LEU A 102 11.22 10.05 -2.19
N ILE A 103 10.96 10.54 -3.41
CA ILE A 103 10.72 11.95 -3.70
C ILE A 103 9.26 12.07 -4.15
N LEU A 104 8.53 12.97 -3.50
CA LEU A 104 7.15 13.31 -3.85
C LEU A 104 7.15 14.69 -4.50
N GLU A 105 6.81 14.75 -5.78
CA GLU A 105 6.86 16.00 -6.56
C GLU A 105 5.57 16.81 -6.40
N LYS A 106 4.46 16.14 -6.07
CA LYS A 106 3.15 16.76 -5.82
C LYS A 106 2.62 16.36 -4.45
N GLN A 107 1.54 17.02 -4.04
CA GLN A 107 0.83 16.68 -2.81
C GLN A 107 0.30 15.24 -2.85
N MET A 108 0.40 14.54 -1.73
CA MET A 108 -0.01 13.16 -1.55
C MET A 108 -1.39 13.18 -0.91
N ASP A 109 -2.34 12.52 -1.51
CA ASP A 109 -3.66 12.37 -0.95
C ASP A 109 -3.65 11.25 0.08
N ARG A 110 -4.02 11.56 1.31
CA ARG A 110 -4.16 10.57 2.37
C ARG A 110 -5.62 10.41 2.76
N THR A 111 -6.06 9.17 2.75
CA THR A 111 -7.38 8.75 3.23
C THR A 111 -7.19 7.73 4.34
N GLU A 112 -7.95 7.85 5.43
CA GLU A 112 -7.91 6.92 6.56
C GLU A 112 -9.31 6.54 7.05
N ALA A 113 -9.45 5.31 7.56
CA ALA A 113 -10.66 4.89 8.27
C ALA A 113 -10.75 5.63 9.62
N ILE A 114 -11.95 6.07 10.00
CA ILE A 114 -12.15 6.84 11.25
C ILE A 114 -12.59 5.91 12.40
N GLN A 115 -13.29 4.82 12.09
CA GLN A 115 -13.91 3.93 13.07
C GLN A 115 -13.01 2.78 13.54
N TYR A 116 -11.78 3.09 13.96
CA TYR A 116 -10.75 2.09 14.27
C TYR A 116 -11.20 0.96 15.23
N ARG A 117 -12.00 1.27 16.26
CA ARG A 117 -12.44 0.24 17.24
C ARG A 117 -13.40 -0.79 16.63
N HIS A 118 -14.41 -0.33 15.88
CA HIS A 118 -15.35 -1.24 15.22
C HIS A 118 -14.64 -2.02 14.12
N LEU A 119 -13.71 -1.37 13.43
CA LEU A 119 -12.90 -1.97 12.39
C LEU A 119 -11.99 -3.07 12.94
N GLU A 120 -11.31 -2.83 14.06
CA GLU A 120 -10.46 -3.81 14.73
C GLU A 120 -11.27 -5.03 15.19
N ALA A 121 -12.43 -4.81 15.82
CA ALA A 121 -13.32 -5.91 16.23
C ALA A 121 -13.78 -6.74 15.02
N TYR A 122 -14.15 -6.07 13.93
CA TYR A 122 -14.55 -6.71 12.69
C TYR A 122 -13.39 -7.51 12.07
N ILE A 123 -12.18 -6.98 12.02
CA ILE A 123 -10.99 -7.70 11.53
C ILE A 123 -10.74 -8.94 12.38
N MET A 124 -10.72 -8.79 13.71
CA MET A 124 -10.45 -9.91 14.63
C MET A 124 -11.48 -11.02 14.54
N GLN A 125 -12.74 -10.68 14.25
CA GLN A 125 -13.81 -11.67 14.09
C GLN A 125 -13.70 -12.44 12.77
N ASN A 126 -13.21 -11.82 11.70
CA ASN A 126 -13.28 -12.38 10.36
C ASN A 126 -11.92 -12.82 9.77
N CYS A 127 -10.79 -12.43 10.37
CA CYS A 127 -9.45 -12.65 9.80
C CYS A 127 -9.12 -14.12 9.49
N HIS A 128 -9.62 -15.06 10.31
CA HIS A 128 -9.46 -16.48 10.07
C HIS A 128 -10.24 -16.95 8.83
N SER A 129 -11.48 -16.46 8.64
CA SER A 129 -12.27 -16.75 7.44
C SER A 129 -11.60 -16.17 6.19
N TRP A 130 -11.09 -14.94 6.28
CA TRP A 130 -10.39 -14.30 5.16
C TRP A 130 -9.14 -15.06 4.72
N HIS A 131 -8.37 -15.57 5.69
CA HIS A 131 -7.20 -16.40 5.39
C HIS A 131 -7.60 -17.74 4.78
N ALA A 132 -8.64 -18.39 5.29
CA ALA A 132 -9.18 -19.62 4.72
C ALA A 132 -9.63 -19.41 3.27
N PHE A 133 -10.42 -18.37 3.02
CA PHE A 133 -10.86 -17.97 1.69
C PHE A 133 -9.68 -17.74 0.72
N ALA A 134 -8.66 -16.98 1.14
CA ALA A 134 -7.49 -16.75 0.31
C ALA A 134 -6.73 -18.06 -0.02
N ARG A 135 -6.64 -18.98 0.93
CA ARG A 135 -6.04 -20.30 0.71
C ARG A 135 -6.87 -21.14 -0.26
N ASP A 136 -8.18 -21.11 -0.14
CA ASP A 136 -9.10 -21.91 -0.97
C ASP A 136 -9.12 -21.41 -2.43
N LEU A 137 -8.84 -20.12 -2.64
CA LEU A 137 -8.53 -19.53 -3.96
C LEU A 137 -7.15 -19.96 -4.52
N GLY A 138 -6.35 -20.69 -3.75
CA GLY A 138 -5.01 -21.16 -4.14
C GLY A 138 -3.89 -20.17 -3.85
N PHE A 139 -4.14 -19.07 -3.13
CA PHE A 139 -3.05 -18.17 -2.72
C PHE A 139 -2.21 -18.82 -1.62
N ARG A 140 -0.91 -18.97 -1.89
CA ARG A 140 0.06 -19.53 -0.94
C ARG A 140 0.59 -18.44 -0.01
N ILE A 141 -0.29 -17.89 0.82
CA ILE A 141 0.03 -16.83 1.79
C ILE A 141 -0.13 -17.34 3.22
N GLY A 142 0.82 -16.99 4.09
CA GLY A 142 0.70 -17.23 5.53
C GLY A 142 -0.33 -16.28 6.15
N PHE A 143 -0.82 -16.62 7.34
CA PHE A 143 -1.74 -15.74 8.07
C PHE A 143 -1.11 -14.38 8.36
N GLY A 144 0.19 -14.35 8.69
CA GLY A 144 0.93 -13.11 8.94
C GLY A 144 1.22 -12.25 7.71
N ASP A 145 1.01 -12.80 6.49
CA ASP A 145 1.17 -12.07 5.24
C ASP A 145 -0.14 -11.39 4.81
N LEU A 146 -1.26 -11.76 5.42
CA LEU A 146 -2.56 -11.17 5.14
C LEU A 146 -2.61 -9.76 5.73
N MET A 147 -2.84 -8.80 4.86
CA MET A 147 -2.90 -7.39 5.16
C MET A 147 -4.31 -6.86 5.03
N PHE A 148 -4.69 -5.98 5.95
CA PHE A 148 -5.90 -5.18 5.88
C PHE A 148 -5.53 -3.70 5.73
N VAL A 149 -6.13 -3.01 4.75
CA VAL A 149 -5.84 -1.60 4.48
C VAL A 149 -6.77 -0.69 5.27
N THR A 150 -6.24 -0.08 6.33
CA THR A 150 -6.94 0.93 7.17
C THR A 150 -6.73 2.37 6.67
N GLU A 151 -5.62 2.62 5.99
CA GLU A 151 -5.25 3.93 5.44
C GLU A 151 -4.52 3.74 4.12
N CYS A 152 -4.63 4.74 3.24
CA CYS A 152 -3.90 4.77 1.99
C CYS A 152 -3.41 6.19 1.71
N SER A 153 -2.15 6.31 1.32
CA SER A 153 -1.55 7.56 0.87
C SER A 153 -1.10 7.41 -0.59
N LYS A 154 -1.54 8.28 -1.48
CA LYS A 154 -1.34 8.19 -2.93
C LYS A 154 -0.75 9.48 -3.48
N ALA A 155 0.27 9.37 -4.32
CA ALA A 155 0.89 10.51 -4.99
C ALA A 155 0.75 10.37 -6.52
N ALA A 156 0.40 11.46 -7.20
CA ALA A 156 0.27 11.47 -8.66
C ALA A 156 1.63 11.41 -9.38
N VAL A 157 2.67 11.97 -8.75
CA VAL A 157 4.03 12.02 -9.31
C VAL A 157 5.01 11.74 -8.18
N TRP A 158 5.83 10.72 -8.36
CA TRP A 158 6.80 10.25 -7.40
C TRP A 158 8.01 9.66 -8.12
N SER A 159 9.16 9.73 -7.46
CA SER A 159 10.41 9.12 -7.92
C SER A 159 11.03 8.34 -6.77
N SER A 160 11.65 7.19 -7.04
CA SER A 160 12.31 6.40 -6.00
C SER A 160 13.64 5.83 -6.44
N ALA A 161 14.54 5.61 -5.48
CA ALA A 161 15.80 4.94 -5.71
C ALA A 161 16.13 4.02 -4.53
N VAL A 162 16.79 2.90 -4.85
CA VAL A 162 17.33 1.97 -3.86
C VAL A 162 18.80 1.77 -4.16
N TYR A 163 19.64 1.78 -3.13
CA TYR A 163 21.04 1.42 -3.27
C TYR A 163 21.41 0.29 -2.33
N SER A 164 22.31 -0.57 -2.80
CA SER A 164 23.02 -1.54 -1.98
C SER A 164 24.43 -1.75 -2.53
N ASN A 165 25.39 -2.16 -1.70
CA ASN A 165 26.76 -2.44 -2.16
C ASN A 165 26.86 -3.48 -3.30
N SER A 166 25.82 -4.29 -3.54
CA SER A 166 25.79 -5.31 -4.60
C SER A 166 24.93 -4.93 -5.81
N THR A 167 24.11 -3.89 -5.74
CA THR A 167 23.21 -3.46 -6.81
C THR A 167 22.97 -1.95 -6.78
N THR A 168 23.34 -1.28 -7.87
CA THR A 168 22.85 0.05 -8.22
C THR A 168 21.69 -0.14 -9.21
N GLU A 169 20.47 -0.26 -8.72
CA GLU A 169 19.28 -0.11 -9.59
C GLU A 169 18.82 1.34 -9.52
N PHE A 170 19.09 2.07 -10.61
CA PHE A 170 18.57 3.41 -10.85
C PHE A 170 17.22 3.29 -11.57
N GLY A 171 16.13 3.61 -10.88
CA GLY A 171 14.84 3.88 -11.52
C GLY A 171 14.75 5.37 -11.85
N LEU A 172 14.85 5.73 -13.13
CA LEU A 172 14.49 7.06 -13.62
C LEU A 172 13.43 6.92 -14.71
N SER A 173 12.29 7.57 -14.53
CA SER A 173 11.44 7.96 -15.65
C SER A 173 10.88 9.35 -15.38
N PHE A 174 11.29 10.32 -16.20
CA PHE A 174 10.69 11.64 -16.27
C PHE A 174 9.93 11.78 -17.58
N SER A 175 8.76 12.41 -17.50
CA SER A 175 8.18 13.19 -18.58
C SER A 175 7.49 14.36 -17.91
N VAL A 176 8.19 15.49 -17.83
CA VAL A 176 7.58 16.76 -17.45
C VAL A 176 7.15 17.43 -18.76
N GLY A 177 5.83 17.52 -18.94
CA GLY A 177 5.13 18.39 -19.87
C GLY A 177 3.94 18.99 -19.15
#